data_AF-A0A537ECM4-F1
#
_entry.id   AF-A0A537ECM4-F1
#
_cell.length_a   1.000
_cell.length_b   1.000
_cell.length_c   1.000
_cell.angle_alpha   90.00
_cell.angle_beta   90.00
_cell.angle_gamma   90.00
#
_symmetry.space_group_name_H-M   'P 1'
#
loop_
_entity.id
_entity.type
_entity.pdbx_description
1 polymer ?
#
loop_
_entity_poly.entity_id
_entity_poly.type
_entity_poly.pdbx_seq_one_letter_code
_entity_poly.pdbx_strand_id
1 'polypeptide(L)' 'MDVWTSHFDACKHHYDGKTHFYTVHHDVNLNFSIFTKEYVSSMIQNTIPSTVRFEAMSPNALTFSFDLP' A
#
# COMPACT_ATOMS: atom_id res chain seq x y z
N MET A 1 11.69 0.83 10.01
CA MET A 1 11.13 0.94 8.65
C MET A 1 12.18 0.59 7.61
N ASP A 2 13.43 1.04 7.79
CA ASP A 2 14.54 0.91 6.83
C ASP A 2 14.73 -0.47 6.19
N VAL A 3 14.71 -1.56 6.97
CA VAL A 3 14.83 -2.94 6.46
C VAL A 3 13.67 -3.35 5.56
N TRP A 4 12.47 -2.83 5.81
CA TRP A 4 11.28 -3.15 5.02
C TRP A 4 11.18 -2.25 3.80
N THR A 5 11.42 -0.96 3.97
CA THR A 5 11.38 0.01 2.87
C THR A 5 12.55 -0.15 1.90
N SER A 6 13.66 -0.78 2.31
CA SER A 6 14.77 -1.11 1.38
C SER A 6 14.38 -2.11 0.30
N HIS A 7 13.29 -2.85 0.50
CA HIS A 7 12.73 -3.77 -0.49
C HIS A 7 11.71 -3.11 -1.42
N PHE A 8 11.37 -1.84 -1.23
CA PHE A 8 10.46 -1.14 -2.12
C PHE A 8 11.22 -0.63 -3.35
N ASP A 9 10.94 -1.23 -4.50
CA ASP A 9 11.59 -0.88 -5.76
C ASP A 9 11.02 0.43 -6.32
N ALA A 10 9.69 0.58 -6.23
CA ALA A 10 8.99 1.75 -6.75
C ALA A 10 7.63 1.93 -6.06
N CYS A 11 7.28 3.17 -5.79
CA CYS A 11 5.94 3.55 -5.37
C CYS A 11 5.33 4.50 -6.41
N LYS A 12 4.22 4.08 -7.02
CA LYS A 12 3.41 4.95 -7.88
C LYS A 12 2.27 5.51 -7.05
N HIS A 13 2.11 6.82 -7.08
CA HIS A 13 1.01 7.53 -6.41
C HIS A 13 0.23 8.34 -7.43
N HIS A 14 -1.10 8.24 -7.36
CA HIS A 14 -2.03 9.05 -8.13
C HIS A 14 -3.12 9.60 -7.20
N TYR A 15 -3.59 10.82 -7.47
CA TYR A 15 -4.66 11.47 -6.72
C TYR A 15 -5.64 12.10 -7.70
N ASP A 16 -6.93 11.82 -7.53
CA ASP A 16 -8.00 12.27 -8.44
C ASP A 16 -8.82 13.46 -7.90
N GLY A 17 -8.40 14.06 -6.77
CA GLY A 17 -9.15 15.11 -6.07
C GLY A 17 -9.97 14.61 -4.89
N LYS A 18 -10.05 13.29 -4.67
CA LYS A 18 -10.71 12.69 -3.50
C LYS A 18 -9.96 11.46 -2.98
N THR A 19 -9.58 10.59 -3.90
CA THR A 19 -9.03 9.27 -3.65
C THR A 19 -7.53 9.27 -3.90
N HIS A 20 -6.76 8.77 -2.95
CA HIS A 20 -5.35 8.45 -3.15
C HIS A 20 -5.22 7.01 -3.62
N PHE A 21 -4.48 6.79 -4.70
CA PHE A 21 -4.17 5.48 -5.27
C PHE A 21 -2.67 5.24 -5.19
N TYR A 22 -2.30 4.05 -4.72
CA TYR A 22 -0.91 3.63 -4.58
C TYR A 22 -0.69 2.28 -5.25
N THR A 23 0.45 2.13 -5.91
CA THR A 23 1.00 0.82 -6.28
C THR A 23 2.44 0.73 -5.76
N VAL A 24 2.67 -0.15 -4.81
CA VAL A 24 3.99 -0.44 -4.24
C VAL A 24 4.55 -1.68 -4.93
N HIS A 25 5.72 -1.57 -5.54
CA HIS A 25 6.50 -2.67 -6.08
C HIS A 25 7.62 -3.06 -5.10
N HIS A 26 7.91 -4.34 -5.00
CA HIS A 26 8.96 -4.87 -4.14
C HIS A 26 9.56 -6.18 -4.67
N ASP A 27 10.76 -6.52 -4.20
CA ASP A 27 11.57 -7.63 -4.74
C ASP A 27 11.47 -8.95 -3.97
N VAL A 28 10.71 -9.01 -2.87
CA VAL A 28 10.71 -10.15 -1.94
C VAL A 28 9.87 -11.36 -2.41
N ASN A 29 8.57 -11.42 -2.10
CA ASN A 29 7.62 -12.46 -2.54
C ASN A 29 6.20 -12.12 -2.04
N LEU A 30 5.23 -13.01 -2.34
CA LEU A 30 3.82 -12.83 -1.97
C LEU A 30 3.58 -12.63 -0.46
N ASN A 31 4.35 -13.28 0.42
CA ASN A 31 4.17 -13.10 1.87
C ASN A 31 4.49 -11.66 2.29
N PHE A 32 5.43 -11.02 1.61
CA PHE A 32 5.76 -9.62 1.83
C PHE A 32 4.63 -8.70 1.34
N SER A 33 3.96 -9.03 0.22
CA SER A 33 2.76 -8.31 -0.23
C SER A 33 1.63 -8.39 0.80
N ILE A 34 1.41 -9.58 1.37
CA ILE A 34 0.41 -9.81 2.42
C ILE A 34 0.76 -9.00 3.67
N PHE A 35 2.02 -9.04 4.12
CA PHE A 35 2.48 -8.23 5.25
C PHE A 35 2.27 -6.74 5.01
N THR A 36 2.67 -6.24 3.83
CA THR A 36 2.55 -4.82 3.47
C THR A 36 1.09 -4.38 3.46
N LYS A 37 0.19 -5.23 2.95
CA LYS A 37 -1.26 -4.99 2.99
C LYS A 37 -1.75 -4.78 4.42
N GLU A 38 -1.48 -5.72 5.33
CA GLU A 38 -1.96 -5.63 6.71
C GLU A 38 -1.34 -4.44 7.44
N TYR A 39 -0.05 -4.19 7.23
CA TYR A 39 0.66 -3.05 7.81
C TYR A 39 0.07 -1.71 7.35
N VAL A 40 -0.09 -1.51 6.03
CA VAL A 40 -0.61 -0.28 5.45
C VAL A 40 -2.07 -0.06 5.84
N SER A 41 -2.90 -1.12 5.84
CA SER A 41 -4.29 -1.02 6.28
C SER A 41 -4.37 -0.52 7.72
N SER A 42 -3.63 -1.16 8.63
CA SER A 42 -3.60 -0.78 10.05
C SER A 42 -3.06 0.64 10.23
N MET A 43 -1.96 1.00 9.57
CA MET A 43 -1.37 2.33 9.66
C MET A 43 -2.34 3.43 9.21
N ILE A 44 -2.96 3.27 8.04
CA ILE A 44 -3.87 4.27 7.48
C ILE A 44 -5.12 4.36 8.34
N GLN A 45 -5.78 3.25 8.68
CA GLN A 45 -7.04 3.27 9.45
C GLN A 45 -6.88 3.84 10.87
N ASN A 46 -5.69 3.72 11.46
CA ASN A 46 -5.40 4.34 12.76
C ASN A 46 -5.06 5.83 12.66
N THR A 47 -4.65 6.33 11.49
CA THR A 47 -4.22 7.72 11.29
C THR A 47 -5.32 8.56 10.62
N ILE A 48 -6.06 7.94 9.71
CA ILE A 48 -7.09 8.53 8.87
C ILE A 48 -8.32 7.63 9.03
N PRO A 49 -9.49 8.15 9.43
CA PRO A 49 -10.71 7.37 9.61
C PRO A 49 -11.32 7.00 8.25
N SER A 50 -10.55 6.32 7.41
CA SER A 50 -10.87 5.95 6.04
C SER A 50 -10.58 4.48 5.81
N THR A 51 -11.45 3.82 5.04
CA THR A 51 -11.30 2.43 4.68
C THR A 51 -10.31 2.29 3.53
N VAL A 52 -9.27 1.49 3.72
CA VAL A 52 -8.33 1.14 2.65
C VAL A 52 -8.94 0.05 1.77
N ARG A 53 -8.95 0.28 0.47
CA ARG A 53 -9.44 -0.64 -0.57
C ARG A 53 -8.24 -1.24 -1.28
N PHE A 54 -8.18 -2.56 -1.35
CA PHE A 54 -7.10 -3.27 -2.05
C PHE A 54 -7.63 -3.79 -3.39
N GLU A 55 -7.01 -3.36 -4.49
CA GLU A 55 -7.49 -3.65 -5.85
C GLU A 55 -6.79 -4.84 -6.47
N ALA A 56 -5.45 -4.91 -6.30
CA ALA A 56 -4.64 -5.97 -6.85
C ALA A 56 -3.49 -6.32 -5.91
N MET A 57 -3.19 -7.63 -5.82
CA MET A 57 -2.02 -8.14 -5.13
C MET A 57 -1.36 -9.21 -5.98
N SER A 58 -0.05 -9.10 -6.11
CA SER A 58 0.81 -10.06 -6.79
C SER A 58 2.05 -10.34 -5.92
N PRO A 59 2.89 -11.31 -6.28
CA PRO A 59 4.10 -11.61 -5.51
C PRO A 59 5.10 -10.46 -5.36
N ASN A 60 5.00 -9.41 -6.17
CA ASN A 60 5.97 -8.31 -6.21
C ASN A 60 5.32 -6.92 -6.27
N ALA A 61 3.99 -6.86 -6.15
CA ALA A 61 3.30 -5.59 -6.18
C ALA A 61 1.97 -5.64 -5.42
N LEU A 62 1.62 -4.51 -4.81
CA LEU A 62 0.38 -4.28 -4.08
C LEU A 62 -0.23 -2.94 -4.51
N THR A 63 -1.49 -2.97 -4.96
CA THR A 63 -2.26 -1.77 -5.31
C THR A 63 -3.38 -1.55 -4.31
N PHE A 64 -3.48 -0.34 -3.78
CA PHE A 64 -4.51 0.05 -2.84
C PHE A 64 -4.91 1.51 -2.98
N SER A 65 -6.08 1.86 -2.46
CA SER A 65 -6.62 3.20 -2.47
C SER A 65 -7.37 3.54 -1.19
N PHE A 66 -7.43 4.82 -0.84
CA PHE A 66 -8.24 5.32 0.28
C PHE A 66 -8.63 6.78 0.04
N ASP A 67 -9.74 7.19 0.65
CA ASP A 67 -10.23 8.58 0.57
C ASP A 67 -9.67 9.39 1.73
N LEU A 68 -9.36 10.67 1.52
CA LEU A 68 -9.18 11.60 2.64
C LEU A 68 -10.57 12.11 3.11
N PRO A 69 -10.71 12.45 4.42
CA PRO A 69 -11.95 13.02 4.96
C PRO A 69 -12.36 14.34 4.30
#